data_AF-G2M2G3-F1
#
_entry.id   AF-G2M2G3-F1
#
_cell.length_a   1.000
_cell.length_b   1.000
_cell.length_c   1.000
_cell.angle_alpha   90.00
_cell.angle_beta   90.00
_cell.angle_gamma   90.00
#
_symmetry.space_group_name_H-M   'P 1'
#
loop_
_entity.id
_entity.type
_entity.pdbx_description
1 polymer ?
#
loop_
_entity_poly.entity_id
_entity_poly.type
_entity_poly.pdbx_seq_one_letter_code
_entity_poly.pdbx_strand_id
1 'polypeptide(L)'
;MMAEYRKYAEKLNALDFYEFIRRRVTIVNPSREEVLRVLPYFPETQLADAVHAATCLKSGAILVTNDRHFEKVSRAGIIEVWSISRAIKTLLGGD
;
A
#
# COMPACT_ATOMS: atom_id res chain seq x y z
N MET A 1 7.81 5.54 3.56
CA MET A 1 6.70 6.32 3.01
C MET A 1 6.44 7.63 3.77
N MET A 2 5.97 7.63 5.03
CA MET A 2 5.65 8.90 5.74
C MET A 2 6.84 9.86 5.94
N ALA A 3 8.07 9.34 6.06
CA ALA A 3 9.27 10.17 6.12
C ALA A 3 9.51 10.96 4.82
N GLU A 4 9.17 10.39 3.67
CA GLU A 4 9.29 11.04 2.37
C GLU A 4 8.23 12.13 2.21
N TYR A 5 7.00 11.87 2.64
CA TYR A 5 5.94 12.88 2.71
C TYR A 5 6.38 14.07 3.58
N ARG A 6 7.03 13.81 4.72
CA ARG A 6 7.56 14.88 5.59
C ARG A 6 8.62 15.71 4.87
N LYS A 7 9.59 15.05 4.22
CA LYS A 7 10.65 15.72 3.44
C LYS A 7 10.07 16.66 2.38
N TYR A 8 9.03 16.23 1.66
CA TYR A 8 8.38 17.09 0.66
C TYR A 8 7.52 18.19 1.29
N ALA A 9 6.83 17.91 2.40
CA ALA A 9 6.05 18.90 3.11
C ALA A 9 6.93 20.05 3.63
N GLU A 10 8.13 19.76 4.13
CA GLU A 10 9.11 20.78 4.54
C GLU A 10 9.54 21.66 3.35
N LYS A 11 9.81 21.05 2.19
CA LYS A 11 10.25 21.76 0.98
C LYS A 11 9.17 22.63 0.34
N LEU A 12 7.91 22.21 0.46
CA LEU A 12 6.77 22.85 -0.20
C LEU A 12 5.95 23.73 0.76
N ASN A 13 6.41 23.93 2.00
CA ASN A 13 5.69 24.64 3.05
C ASN A 13 4.27 24.08 3.29
N ALA A 14 4.15 22.75 3.32
CA ALA A 14 2.89 22.01 3.41
C ALA A 14 2.80 21.14 4.69
N LEU A 15 3.44 21.57 5.78
CA LEU A 15 3.48 20.80 7.04
C LEU A 15 2.10 20.56 7.66
N ASP A 16 1.17 21.51 7.55
CA ASP A 16 -0.20 21.34 8.03
C ASP A 16 -0.92 20.20 7.32
N PHE A 17 -0.71 20.07 6.00
CA PHE A 17 -1.26 18.97 5.20
C PHE A 17 -0.62 17.62 5.58
N TYR A 18 0.70 17.61 5.83
CA TYR A 18 1.38 16.42 6.34
C TYR A 18 0.80 15.96 7.69
N GLU A 19 0.60 16.87 8.64
CA GLU A 19 0.01 16.53 9.94
C GLU A 19 -1.44 16.06 9.81
N PHE A 20 -2.21 16.65 8.91
CA PHE A 20 -3.57 16.20 8.59
C PHE A 20 -3.61 14.76 8.08
N ILE A 21 -2.70 14.38 7.17
CA ILE A 21 -2.57 13.01 6.66
C ILE A 21 -2.09 12.08 7.78
N ARG A 22 -1.04 12.48 8.51
CA ARG A 22 -0.42 11.66 9.57
C ARG A 22 -1.43 11.23 10.63
N ARG A 23 -2.42 12.08 10.96
CA ARG A 23 -3.49 11.75 11.91
C ARG A 23 -4.53 10.76 11.39
N ARG A 24 -4.57 10.50 10.08
CA ARG A 24 -5.54 9.61 9.40
C ARG A 24 -4.93 8.29 8.94
N VAL A 25 -3.62 8.13 9.07
CA VAL A 25 -2.88 6.95 8.60
C VAL A 25 -2.39 6.15 9.79
N THR A 26 -2.61 4.83 9.75
CA THR A 26 -1.98 3.89 10.67
C THR A 26 -0.70 3.36 10.04
N ILE A 27 0.44 3.53 10.72
CA ILE A 27 1.71 2.95 10.27
C ILE A 27 1.76 1.49 10.70
N VAL A 28 1.81 0.60 9.72
CA VAL A 28 1.90 -0.85 9.93
C VAL A 28 3.25 -1.34 9.44
N ASN A 29 3.99 -2.03 10.32
CA ASN A 29 5.25 -2.67 9.98
C ASN A 29 5.04 -4.18 9.85
N PRO A 30 5.16 -4.76 8.64
CA PRO A 30 5.13 -6.20 8.49
C PRO A 30 6.34 -6.84 9.16
N SER A 31 6.11 -8.01 9.73
CA SER A 31 7.14 -8.90 10.26
C SER A 31 7.89 -9.57 9.11
N ARG A 32 9.06 -10.13 9.42
CA ARG A 32 9.83 -10.90 8.45
C ARG A 32 9.04 -12.08 7.88
N GLU A 33 8.24 -12.75 8.70
CA GLU A 33 7.40 -13.88 8.28
C GLU A 33 6.38 -13.46 7.23
N GLU A 34 5.70 -12.33 7.45
CA GLU A 34 4.72 -11.78 6.50
C GLU A 34 5.39 -11.41 5.16
N VAL A 35 6.61 -10.87 5.20
CA VAL A 35 7.40 -10.57 3.98
C VAL A 35 7.81 -11.85 3.26
N LEU A 36 8.31 -12.86 3.98
CA LEU A 36 8.69 -14.15 3.39
C LEU A 36 7.52 -14.86 2.72
N ARG A 37 6.30 -14.70 3.24
CA ARG A 37 5.08 -15.29 2.64
C ARG A 37 4.73 -14.69 1.28
N VAL A 38 5.04 -13.43 1.03
CA VAL A 38 4.69 -12.75 -0.23
C VAL A 38 5.86 -12.68 -1.21
N LEU A 39 7.10 -12.81 -0.74
CA LEU A 39 8.30 -12.74 -1.58
C LEU A 39 8.28 -13.63 -2.84
N PRO A 40 7.77 -14.88 -2.81
CA PRO A 40 7.74 -15.74 -4.01
C PRO A 40 6.94 -15.18 -5.20
N TYR A 41 6.09 -14.16 -4.98
CA TYR A 41 5.28 -13.55 -6.03
C TYR A 41 5.96 -12.36 -6.72
N PHE A 42 7.11 -11.91 -6.21
CA PHE A 42 7.83 -10.73 -6.70
C PHE A 42 9.26 -11.11 -7.13
N PRO A 43 9.80 -10.52 -8.21
CA PRO A 43 11.22 -10.58 -8.51
C PRO A 43 12.05 -9.81 -7.46
N GLU A 44 13.35 -10.10 -7.36
CA GLU A 44 14.25 -9.47 -6.39
C GLU A 44 14.28 -7.93 -6.50
N THR A 45 14.07 -7.39 -7.70
CA THR A 45 14.01 -5.95 -7.96
C THR A 45 12.77 -5.27 -7.37
N GLN A 46 11.76 -6.03 -6.93
CA GLN A 46 10.47 -5.54 -6.43
C GLN A 46 10.31 -5.78 -4.92
N LEU A 47 11.40 -5.71 -4.15
CA LEU A 47 11.36 -5.90 -2.69
C LEU A 47 10.43 -4.89 -2.00
N ALA A 48 10.36 -3.65 -2.48
CA ALA A 48 9.44 -2.64 -1.93
C ALA A 48 7.97 -3.04 -2.12
N ASP A 49 7.62 -3.58 -3.30
CA ASP A 49 6.28 -4.09 -3.58
C ASP A 49 5.94 -5.29 -2.69
N ALA A 50 6.90 -6.19 -2.44
CA ALA A 50 6.72 -7.27 -1.49
C ALA A 50 6.43 -6.74 -0.07
N VAL A 51 7.11 -5.67 0.38
CA VAL A 51 6.81 -5.04 1.69
C VAL A 51 5.41 -4.43 1.71
N HIS A 52 4.96 -3.80 0.62
CA HIS A 52 3.58 -3.30 0.50
C HIS A 52 2.54 -4.43 0.59
N ALA A 53 2.75 -5.52 -0.14
CA ALA A 53 1.88 -6.70 -0.09
C ALA A 53 1.87 -7.33 1.32
N ALA A 54 3.03 -7.45 1.97
CA ALA A 54 3.12 -7.97 3.33
C ALA A 54 2.39 -7.09 4.35
N THR A 55 2.39 -5.77 4.14
CA THR A 55 1.65 -4.82 4.97
C THR A 55 0.14 -5.04 4.86
N CYS A 56 -0.37 -5.27 3.65
CA CYS A 56 -1.77 -5.63 3.41
C CYS A 56 -2.12 -7.00 4.01
N LEU A 57 -1.24 -8.00 3.84
CA LEU A 57 -1.39 -9.33 4.43
C LEU A 57 -1.52 -9.25 5.96
N LYS A 58 -0.68 -8.45 6.62
CA LYS A 58 -0.72 -8.23 8.08
C LYS A 58 -2.02 -7.59 8.55
N SER A 59 -2.43 -6.55 7.84
CA SER A 59 -3.53 -5.68 8.25
C SER A 59 -4.91 -6.19 7.80
N GLY A 60 -4.95 -7.19 6.90
CA GLY A 60 -6.17 -7.59 6.21
C GLY A 60 -6.73 -6.50 5.29
N ALA A 61 -5.91 -5.49 4.95
CA ALA A 61 -6.34 -4.37 4.13
C ALA A 61 -6.35 -4.70 2.64
N ILE A 62 -7.25 -4.06 1.91
CA ILE A 62 -7.30 -4.10 0.45
C ILE A 62 -6.26 -3.14 -0.10
N LEU A 63 -5.38 -3.62 -0.98
CA LEU A 63 -4.44 -2.77 -1.69
C LEU A 63 -5.16 -2.09 -2.86
N VAL A 64 -5.25 -0.76 -2.83
CA VAL A 64 -5.81 0.02 -3.95
C VAL A 64 -4.66 0.51 -4.84
N THR A 65 -4.52 -0.05 -6.04
CA THR A 65 -3.50 0.33 -7.01
C THR A 65 -3.91 -0.08 -8.44
N ASN A 66 -3.39 0.64 -9.43
CA ASN A 66 -3.48 0.25 -10.85
C ASN A 66 -2.19 -0.44 -11.33
N ASP A 67 -1.21 -0.63 -10.44
CA ASP A 67 0.04 -1.30 -10.77
C ASP A 67 -0.17 -2.82 -10.93
N ARG A 68 0.30 -3.36 -12.05
CA ARG A 68 0.16 -4.78 -12.40
C ARG A 68 1.15 -5.67 -11.67
N HIS A 69 2.16 -5.12 -10.97
CA HIS A 69 3.13 -5.90 -10.18
C HIS A 69 2.46 -6.80 -9.13
N PHE A 70 1.28 -6.41 -8.63
CA PHE A 70 0.55 -7.14 -7.60
C PHE A 70 -0.42 -8.22 -8.13
N GLU A 71 -0.55 -8.38 -9.46
CA GLU A 71 -1.50 -9.34 -10.04
C GLU A 71 -1.22 -10.78 -9.59
N LYS A 72 0.06 -11.18 -9.52
CA LYS A 72 0.43 -12.56 -9.16
C LYS A 72 0.02 -12.91 -7.73
N VAL A 73 0.34 -12.05 -6.77
CA VAL A 73 0.02 -12.26 -5.34
C VAL A 73 -1.49 -12.18 -5.09
N SER A 74 -2.20 -11.34 -5.85
CA SER A 74 -3.66 -11.23 -5.78
C SER A 74 -4.38 -12.45 -6.34
N ARG A 75 -3.96 -12.94 -7.53
CA ARG A 75 -4.54 -14.16 -8.13
C ARG A 75 -4.30 -15.41 -7.27
N ALA A 76 -3.21 -15.42 -6.50
CA ALA A 76 -2.94 -16.47 -5.52
C ALA A 76 -3.79 -16.37 -4.24
N GLY A 77 -4.64 -15.33 -4.11
CA GLY A 77 -5.53 -15.14 -2.95
C GLY A 77 -4.81 -14.72 -1.67
N ILE A 78 -3.54 -14.27 -1.75
CA ILE A 78 -2.75 -13.89 -0.58
C ILE A 78 -3.15 -12.51 -0.06
N ILE A 79 -3.47 -11.58 -0.96
CA ILE A 79 -4.02 -10.27 -0.64
C ILE A 79 -5.13 -9.90 -1.62
N GLU A 80 -6.03 -9.03 -1.20
CA GLU A 80 -7.02 -8.42 -2.09
C GLU A 80 -6.47 -7.14 -2.71
N VAL A 81 -6.65 -6.98 -4.03
CA VAL A 81 -6.20 -5.82 -4.79
C VAL A 81 -7.36 -5.25 -5.60
N TRP A 82 -7.61 -3.95 -5.46
CA TRP A 82 -8.60 -3.21 -6.24
C TRP A 82 -7.91 -2.18 -7.13
N SER A 83 -8.43 -1.99 -8.35
CA SER A 83 -8.11 -0.80 -9.12
C SER A 83 -8.69 0.44 -8.44
N ILE A 84 -8.11 1.61 -8.72
CA ILE A 84 -8.60 2.88 -8.18
C ILE A 84 -10.06 3.10 -8.60
N SER A 85 -10.40 2.84 -9.87
CA SER A 85 -11.78 2.95 -10.36
C SER A 85 -12.74 2.04 -9.62
N ARG A 86 -12.34 0.79 -9.33
CA ARG A 86 -13.17 -0.15 -8.54
C ARG A 86 -13.37 0.37 -7.12
N ALA A 87 -12.32 0.88 -6.49
CA ALA A 87 -12.41 1.43 -5.14
C ALA A 87 -13.36 2.62 -5.07
N ILE A 88 -13.26 3.57 -6.02
CA ILE A 88 -14.16 4.73 -6.10
C ILE A 88 -15.61 4.28 -6.30
N LYS A 89 -15.87 3.40 -7.27
CA LYS A 89 -17.22 2.89 -7.55
C LYS A 89 -17.83 2.17 -6.34
N THR A 90 -17.04 1.34 -5.67
CA THR A 90 -17.52 0.52 -4.55
C THR A 90 -17.74 1.34 -3.28
N LEU A 91 -16.85 2.30 -2.99
CA LEU A 91 -16.86 3.05 -1.73
C LEU A 91 -17.65 4.36 -1.79
N LEU A 92 -17.69 5.01 -2.96
CA LEU A 92 -18.30 6.34 -3.14
C LEU A 92 -19.49 6.33 -4.09
N GLY A 93 -19.80 5.19 -4.74
CA GLY A 93 -20.93 5.07 -5.66
C GLY A 93 -20.74 5.79 -6.99
N GLY A 94 -19.49 6.00 -7.44
CA GLY A 94 -19.23 6.61 -8.74
C GLY A 94 -19.61 5.69 -9.90
N ASP A 95 -20.49 6.14 -10.81
CA ASP A 95 -20.92 5.40 -12.00
C ASP A 95 -19.80 5.16 -13.02
#